data_AF-A0A9Q3HGV3-F1
#
_entry.id   AF-A0A9Q3HGV3-F1
#
_cell.length_a   1.000
_cell.length_b   1.000
_cell.length_c   1.000
_cell.angle_alpha   90.00
_cell.angle_beta   90.00
_cell.angle_gamma   90.00
#
_symmetry.space_group_name_H-M   'P 1'
#
loop_
_entity.id
_entity.type
_entity.pdbx_description
1 polymer ?
#
loop_
_entity_poly.entity_id
_entity_poly.type
_entity_poly.pdbx_seq_one_letter_code
_entity_poly.pdbx_strand_id
1 'polypeptide(L)'
;MPKQISIVFLNKDTYKEEFVTDQLVEAQINPSLSPRMREEVINVFCTYRNAFASDNEPLGPVKGHEVDITLSIDRPYPPVLRISAYPASPRARGAFEKHIQELIQSGVLRKVGHNEEFEVTTPVIIAWHNDKSRLVGDFGALNTYTI
;
A
#
# COMPACT_ATOMS: atom_id res chain seq x y z
N MET A 1 -42.76 17.98 7.90
CA MET A 1 -41.92 19.21 7.91
C MET A 1 -40.60 18.87 7.23
N PRO A 2 -40.18 19.56 6.16
CA PRO A 2 -38.91 19.28 5.51
C PRO A 2 -37.76 19.79 6.39
N LYS A 3 -36.80 18.91 6.71
CA LYS A 3 -35.55 19.29 7.37
C LYS A 3 -34.69 20.06 6.37
N GLN A 4 -34.45 21.33 6.69
CA GLN A 4 -33.51 22.18 5.96
C GLN A 4 -32.09 21.67 6.27
N ILE A 5 -31.43 21.10 5.26
CA ILE A 5 -30.02 20.71 5.35
C ILE A 5 -29.20 21.97 5.12
N SER A 6 -28.62 22.52 6.18
CA SER A 6 -27.64 23.61 6.11
C SER A 6 -26.38 23.06 5.46
N ILE A 7 -26.15 23.36 4.18
CA ILE A 7 -24.84 23.13 3.56
C ILE A 7 -23.92 24.21 4.14
N VAL A 8 -23.12 23.82 5.14
CA VAL A 8 -22.02 24.65 5.63
C VAL A 8 -21.00 24.74 4.51
N PHE A 9 -20.92 25.89 3.86
CA PHE A 9 -19.81 26.21 2.98
C PHE A 9 -18.55 26.32 3.86
N LEU A 10 -17.78 25.24 3.95
CA LEU A 10 -16.45 25.29 4.55
C LEU A 10 -15.64 26.31 3.74
N ASN A 11 -15.21 27.39 4.41
CA ASN A 11 -14.31 28.37 3.81
C ASN A 11 -13.07 27.63 3.29
N LYS A 12 -12.74 27.83 2.01
CA LYS A 12 -11.56 27.22 1.36
C LYS A 12 -10.27 27.46 2.15
N ASP A 13 -10.17 28.59 2.85
CA ASP A 13 -9.01 28.96 3.65
C ASP A 13 -8.86 28.11 4.91
N THR A 14 -9.97 27.82 5.61
CA THR A 14 -9.97 26.95 6.80
C THR A 14 -9.53 25.53 6.46
N TYR A 15 -9.98 25.01 5.31
CA TYR A 15 -9.59 23.67 4.84
C TYR A 15 -8.10 23.59 4.48
N LYS A 16 -7.53 24.65 3.91
CA LYS A 16 -6.11 24.70 3.54
C LYS A 16 -5.22 24.76 4.79
N GLU A 17 -5.64 25.48 5.83
CA GLU A 17 -4.93 25.54 7.11
C GLU A 17 -4.89 24.17 7.77
N GLU A 18 -6.03 23.48 7.88
CA GLU A 18 -6.12 22.10 8.40
C GLU A 18 -5.21 21.14 7.59
N PHE A 19 -5.23 21.22 6.25
CA PHE A 19 -4.37 20.40 5.41
C PHE A 19 -2.87 20.64 5.69
N VAL A 20 -2.46 21.89 5.93
CA VAL A 20 -1.07 22.21 6.25
C VAL A 20 -0.68 21.68 7.63
N THR A 21 -1.57 21.79 8.63
CA THR A 21 -1.30 21.35 10.01
C THR A 21 -1.45 19.84 10.22
N ASP A 22 -2.11 19.14 9.32
CA ASP A 22 -2.34 17.70 9.49
C ASP A 22 -1.46 16.88 8.54
N GLN A 23 -1.34 17.30 7.28
CA GLN A 23 -0.70 16.50 6.23
C GLN A 23 0.69 17.01 5.83
N LEU A 24 1.00 18.30 6.04
CA LEU A 24 2.28 18.89 5.61
C LEU A 24 3.21 19.28 6.77
N VAL A 25 2.91 18.89 8.02
CA VAL A 25 3.76 19.22 9.18
C VAL A 25 5.17 18.69 9.04
N GLU A 26 5.30 17.45 8.59
CA GLU A 26 6.60 16.81 8.37
C GLU A 26 7.15 17.03 6.95
N ALA A 27 6.46 17.81 6.12
CA ALA A 27 6.86 18.03 4.74
C ALA A 27 8.15 18.86 4.67
N GLN A 28 9.18 18.28 4.04
CA GLN A 28 10.45 18.95 3.81
C GLN A 28 10.39 19.83 2.55
N ILE A 29 9.62 20.91 2.62
CA ILE A 29 9.57 21.91 1.54
C ILE A 29 10.87 22.73 1.57
N ASN A 30 11.51 22.88 0.41
CA ASN A 30 12.77 23.61 0.26
C ASN A 30 12.70 25.01 0.93
N PRO A 31 13.55 25.30 1.93
CA PRO A 31 13.50 26.55 2.69
C PRO A 31 13.91 27.77 1.87
N SER A 32 14.60 27.59 0.74
CA SER A 32 15.02 28.68 -0.14
C SER A 32 13.89 29.23 -1.03
N LEU A 33 12.70 28.64 -0.99
CA LEU A 33 11.55 29.13 -1.74
C LEU A 33 11.04 30.45 -1.16
N SER A 34 10.72 31.39 -2.05
CA SER A 34 10.02 32.61 -1.64
C SER A 34 8.65 32.26 -1.01
N PRO A 35 8.10 33.12 -0.14
CA PRO A 35 6.78 32.88 0.48
C PRO A 35 5.68 32.59 -0.55
N ARG A 36 5.70 33.32 -1.67
CA ARG A 36 4.76 33.12 -2.78
C ARG A 36 4.91 31.74 -3.43
N MET A 37 6.14 31.32 -3.74
CA MET A 37 6.39 30.00 -4.35
C MET A 37 6.01 28.86 -3.41
N ARG A 38 6.29 29.01 -2.12
CA ARG A 38 5.88 28.06 -1.09
C ARG A 38 4.36 27.92 -1.06
N GLU A 39 3.64 29.04 -1.14
CA GLU A 39 2.19 29.04 -1.17
C GLU A 39 1.63 28.39 -2.45
N GLU A 40 2.24 28.65 -3.61
CA GLU A 40 1.88 27.99 -4.87
C GLU A 40 2.05 26.46 -4.78
N VAL A 41 3.12 25.97 -4.15
CA VAL A 41 3.34 24.54 -3.91
C VAL A 41 2.27 23.94 -2.98
N ILE A 42 1.97 24.61 -1.85
CA ILE A 42 0.91 24.16 -0.94
C ILE A 42 -0.44 24.14 -1.65
N ASN A 43 -0.73 25.13 -2.50
CA ASN A 43 -1.95 25.17 -3.29
C ASN A 43 -2.05 23.97 -4.25
N VAL A 44 -0.95 23.57 -4.89
CA VAL A 44 -0.92 22.38 -5.75
C VAL A 44 -1.21 21.12 -4.93
N PHE A 45 -0.54 20.94 -3.79
CA PHE A 45 -0.77 19.77 -2.93
C PHE A 45 -2.21 19.71 -2.42
N CYS A 46 -2.77 20.83 -1.99
CA CYS A 46 -4.15 20.88 -1.51
C CYS A 46 -5.16 20.63 -2.64
N THR A 47 -4.95 21.25 -3.81
CA THR A 47 -5.84 21.11 -4.98
C THR A 47 -5.85 19.69 -5.53
N TYR A 48 -4.68 19.05 -5.58
CA TYR A 48 -4.50 17.71 -6.15
C TYR A 48 -4.19 16.66 -5.08
N ARG A 49 -4.69 16.82 -3.84
CA ARG A 49 -4.34 15.96 -2.70
C ARG A 49 -4.52 14.46 -2.99
N ASN A 50 -5.57 14.11 -3.72
CA ASN A 50 -5.90 12.72 -4.09
C ASN A 50 -4.95 12.12 -5.15
N ALA A 51 -4.09 12.94 -5.77
CA ALA A 51 -3.05 12.47 -6.67
C ALA A 51 -1.77 12.03 -5.93
N PHE A 52 -1.70 12.30 -4.62
CA PHE A 52 -0.57 11.93 -3.76
C PHE A 52 -0.99 10.81 -2.80
N ALA A 53 -0.03 9.96 -2.45
CA ALA A 53 -0.21 9.01 -1.36
C ALA A 53 -0.27 9.75 -0.02
N SER A 54 -1.07 9.26 0.91
CA SER A 54 -1.13 9.74 2.30
C SER A 54 -0.97 8.58 3.27
N ASP A 55 -0.78 8.87 4.55
CA ASP A 55 -0.67 7.83 5.59
C ASP A 55 -1.92 6.94 5.68
N ASN A 56 -3.09 7.52 5.38
CA ASN A 56 -4.36 6.79 5.36
C ASN A 56 -4.60 6.03 4.04
N GLU A 57 -4.07 6.54 2.94
CA GLU A 57 -4.20 5.98 1.59
C GLU A 57 -2.82 5.87 0.91
N PRO A 58 -1.96 4.92 1.36
CA PRO A 58 -0.58 4.84 0.89
C PRO A 58 -0.46 4.43 -0.58
N LEU A 59 -1.49 3.77 -1.13
CA LEU A 59 -1.56 3.37 -2.54
C LEU A 59 -2.33 4.39 -3.40
N GLY A 60 -2.82 5.47 -2.79
CA GLY A 60 -3.74 6.43 -3.40
C GLY A 60 -5.15 5.86 -3.62
N PRO A 61 -6.10 6.70 -4.09
CA PRO A 61 -7.50 6.34 -4.25
C PRO A 61 -7.82 5.53 -5.52
N VAL A 62 -6.85 4.79 -6.06
CA VAL A 62 -7.00 4.07 -7.34
C VAL A 62 -7.71 2.73 -7.10
N LYS A 63 -8.89 2.56 -7.73
CA LYS A 63 -9.51 1.24 -7.87
C LYS A 63 -8.84 0.53 -9.06
N GLY A 64 -7.93 -0.38 -8.76
CA GLY A 64 -7.38 -1.29 -9.77
C GLY A 64 -8.48 -2.16 -10.37
N HIS A 65 -8.31 -2.58 -11.62
CA HIS A 65 -9.12 -3.65 -12.19
C HIS A 65 -8.69 -4.98 -11.57
N GLU A 66 -9.64 -5.88 -11.33
CA GLU A 66 -9.30 -7.28 -11.04
C GLU A 66 -8.60 -7.86 -12.28
N VAL A 67 -7.49 -8.58 -12.04
CA VAL A 67 -6.67 -9.17 -13.10
C VAL A 67 -6.72 -10.68 -12.97
N ASP A 68 -7.14 -11.34 -14.03
CA ASP A 68 -7.07 -12.79 -14.15
C ASP A 68 -5.65 -13.20 -14.53
N ILE A 69 -4.99 -13.94 -13.63
CA ILE A 69 -3.68 -14.55 -13.91
C ILE A 69 -3.94 -15.90 -14.57
N THR A 70 -3.56 -16.02 -15.85
CA THR A 70 -3.69 -17.26 -16.61
C THR A 70 -2.41 -18.07 -16.52
N LEU A 71 -2.56 -19.38 -16.29
CA LEU A 71 -1.43 -20.31 -16.30
C LEU A 71 -1.42 -21.13 -17.60
N SER A 72 -0.25 -21.49 -18.08
CA SER A 72 -0.04 -22.35 -19.26
C SER A 72 -0.33 -23.84 -18.98
N ILE A 73 -0.78 -24.18 -17.77
CA ILE A 73 -1.01 -25.54 -17.30
C ILE A 73 -2.36 -25.64 -16.60
N ASP A 74 -2.99 -26.79 -16.72
CA ASP A 74 -4.23 -27.12 -16.03
C ASP A 74 -4.00 -27.85 -14.72
N ARG A 75 -5.03 -27.88 -13.88
CA ARG A 75 -5.03 -28.66 -12.63
C ARG A 75 -4.98 -30.17 -12.93
N PRO A 76 -4.32 -30.98 -12.08
CA PRO A 76 -3.65 -30.59 -10.84
C PRO A 76 -2.29 -29.93 -11.08
N TYR A 77 -2.01 -28.84 -10.35
CA TYR A 77 -0.74 -28.12 -10.45
C TYR A 77 0.45 -28.93 -9.92
N PRO A 78 1.65 -28.76 -10.52
CA PRO A 78 2.84 -29.48 -10.11
C PRO A 78 3.27 -29.11 -8.68
N PRO A 79 3.93 -30.03 -7.93
CA PRO A 79 4.38 -29.77 -6.56
C PRO A 79 5.29 -28.54 -6.40
N VAL A 80 5.98 -28.14 -7.47
CA VAL A 80 6.82 -26.93 -7.49
C VAL A 80 6.02 -25.63 -7.32
N LEU A 81 4.70 -25.65 -7.51
CA LEU A 81 3.82 -24.53 -7.17
C LEU A 81 3.31 -24.58 -5.73
N ARG A 82 3.62 -25.64 -4.96
CA ARG A 82 3.23 -25.81 -3.55
C ARG A 82 4.46 -25.85 -2.65
N ILE A 83 5.21 -24.76 -2.66
CA ILE A 83 6.46 -24.66 -1.91
C ILE A 83 6.17 -24.23 -0.46
N SER A 84 6.74 -24.96 0.49
CA SER A 84 6.71 -24.62 1.92
C SER A 84 7.55 -23.38 2.23
N ALA A 85 7.17 -22.64 3.27
CA ALA A 85 7.95 -21.49 3.73
C ALA A 85 9.37 -21.91 4.15
N TYR A 86 10.36 -21.08 3.81
CA TYR A 86 11.73 -21.30 4.25
C TYR A 86 11.88 -21.06 5.76
N PRO A 87 12.79 -21.79 6.44
CA PRO A 87 13.11 -21.51 7.84
C PRO A 87 13.61 -20.07 8.02
N ALA A 88 12.97 -19.33 8.93
CA ALA A 88 13.31 -17.94 9.21
C ALA A 88 14.04 -17.79 10.56
N SER A 89 15.07 -16.95 10.59
CA SER A 89 15.76 -16.54 11.83
C SER A 89 14.85 -15.68 12.72
N PRO A 90 15.13 -15.54 14.03
CA PRO A 90 14.34 -14.66 14.91
C PRO A 90 14.24 -13.21 14.41
N ARG A 91 15.35 -12.65 13.90
CA ARG A 91 15.37 -11.32 13.28
C ARG A 91 14.47 -11.24 12.05
N ALA A 92 14.49 -12.27 11.20
CA ALA A 92 13.63 -12.32 10.02
C ALA A 92 12.15 -12.46 10.40
N ARG A 93 11.81 -13.27 11.40
CA ARG A 93 10.43 -13.41 11.90
C ARG A 93 9.85 -12.09 12.40
N GLY A 94 10.62 -11.32 13.17
CA GLY A 94 10.18 -9.99 13.62
C GLY A 94 9.92 -9.04 12.45
N ALA A 95 10.76 -9.09 11.41
CA ALA A 95 10.54 -8.30 10.19
C ALA A 95 9.31 -8.79 9.39
N PHE A 96 9.13 -10.11 9.25
CA PHE A 96 7.95 -10.69 8.59
C PHE A 96 6.66 -10.22 9.26
N GLU A 97 6.58 -10.32 10.60
CA GLU A 97 5.40 -9.91 11.36
C GLU A 97 5.07 -8.43 11.11
N LYS A 98 6.06 -7.54 11.19
CA LYS A 98 5.87 -6.12 10.90
C LYS A 98 5.30 -5.89 9.50
N HIS A 99 5.95 -6.41 8.46
CA HIS A 99 5.55 -6.19 7.07
C HIS A 99 4.17 -6.81 6.76
N ILE A 100 3.89 -8.01 7.28
CA ILE A 100 2.59 -8.66 7.07
C ILE A 100 1.47 -7.87 7.72
N GLN A 101 1.66 -7.34 8.94
CA GLN A 101 0.65 -6.52 9.60
C GLN A 101 0.38 -5.22 8.84
N GLU A 102 1.41 -4.52 8.37
CA GLU A 102 1.27 -3.31 7.55
C GLU A 102 0.49 -3.59 6.25
N LEU A 103 0.77 -4.72 5.59
CA LEU A 103 0.08 -5.13 4.37
C LEU A 103 -1.38 -5.57 4.61
N ILE A 104 -1.68 -6.16 5.77
CA ILE A 104 -3.06 -6.48 6.16
C ILE A 104 -3.84 -5.20 6.44
N GLN A 105 -3.26 -4.26 7.18
CA GLN A 105 -3.91 -2.99 7.52
C GLN A 105 -4.19 -2.13 6.28
N SER A 106 -3.30 -2.14 5.30
CA SER A 106 -3.49 -1.46 4.01
C SER A 106 -4.41 -2.21 3.04
N GLY A 107 -4.92 -3.39 3.40
CA GLY A 107 -5.82 -4.18 2.55
C GLY A 107 -5.13 -4.88 1.37
N VAL A 108 -3.80 -4.87 1.31
CA VAL A 108 -3.02 -5.55 0.26
C VAL A 108 -2.99 -7.06 0.49
N LEU A 109 -2.86 -7.49 1.75
CA LEU A 109 -2.92 -8.89 2.14
C LEU A 109 -4.18 -9.20 2.93
N ARG A 110 -4.69 -10.42 2.71
CA ARG A 110 -5.83 -10.98 3.41
C ARG A 110 -5.44 -12.31 4.03
N LYS A 111 -5.95 -12.59 5.22
CA LYS A 111 -5.89 -13.93 5.80
C LYS A 111 -6.86 -14.86 5.06
N VAL A 112 -6.34 -15.98 4.59
CA VAL A 112 -7.14 -17.06 3.99
C VAL A 112 -7.91 -17.78 5.09
N GLY A 113 -9.20 -18.04 4.87
CA GLY A 113 -10.09 -18.71 5.83
C GLY A 113 -9.78 -20.20 6.00
N HIS A 114 -10.23 -20.81 7.10
CA HIS A 114 -9.99 -22.22 7.39
C HIS A 114 -10.57 -23.20 6.35
N ASN A 115 -11.61 -22.78 5.63
CA ASN A 115 -12.29 -23.60 4.63
C ASN A 115 -11.85 -23.28 3.19
N GLU A 116 -10.85 -22.41 3.02
CA GLU A 116 -10.35 -22.04 1.70
C GLU A 116 -9.11 -22.87 1.38
N GLU A 117 -9.22 -23.71 0.36
CA GLU A 117 -8.08 -24.46 -0.16
C GLU A 117 -7.26 -23.58 -1.11
N PHE A 118 -5.95 -23.61 -0.94
CA PHE A 118 -5.01 -22.96 -1.84
C PHE A 118 -4.17 -24.03 -2.54
N GLU A 119 -4.08 -23.92 -3.85
CA GLU A 119 -3.34 -24.90 -4.67
C GLU A 119 -1.93 -24.44 -5.02
N VAL A 120 -1.64 -23.16 -4.80
CA VAL A 120 -0.35 -22.51 -5.07
C VAL A 120 0.14 -21.82 -3.79
N THR A 121 1.38 -22.09 -3.40
CA THR A 121 2.09 -21.37 -2.33
C THR A 121 3.46 -20.93 -2.82
N THR A 122 3.76 -19.66 -2.57
CA THR A 122 5.05 -19.06 -2.85
C THR A 122 5.72 -18.66 -1.53
N PRO A 123 6.96 -19.09 -1.28
CA PRO A 123 7.65 -18.70 -0.07
C PRO A 123 8.02 -17.22 -0.15
N VAL A 124 8.13 -16.60 1.01
CA VAL A 124 8.58 -15.22 1.16
C VAL A 124 9.91 -15.18 1.91
N ILE A 125 10.74 -14.22 1.56
CA ILE A 125 12.03 -13.95 2.19
C ILE A 125 12.12 -12.49 2.64
N ILE A 126 13.04 -12.21 3.56
CA ILE A 126 13.39 -10.84 3.94
C ILE A 126 14.73 -10.47 3.32
N ALA A 127 14.74 -9.42 2.51
CA ALA A 127 15.96 -8.77 2.03
C ALA A 127 16.31 -7.58 2.93
N TRP A 128 17.59 -7.42 3.27
CA TRP A 128 18.07 -6.31 4.10
C TRP A 128 18.95 -5.37 3.29
N HIS A 129 18.73 -4.07 3.45
CA HIS A 129 19.59 -3.04 2.87
C HIS A 129 19.59 -1.78 3.76
N ASN A 130 20.78 -1.33 4.19
CA ASN A 130 20.95 -0.20 5.12
C ASN A 130 20.02 -0.29 6.35
N ASP A 131 20.04 -1.45 7.02
CA ASP A 131 19.19 -1.81 8.17
C ASP A 131 17.66 -1.77 7.95
N LYS A 132 17.22 -1.51 6.72
CA LYS A 132 15.81 -1.61 6.32
C LYS A 132 15.53 -3.00 5.75
N SER A 133 14.47 -3.63 6.24
CA SER A 133 13.99 -4.92 5.72
C SER A 133 12.92 -4.72 4.65
N ARG A 134 12.84 -5.65 3.70
CA ARG A 134 11.80 -5.72 2.67
C ARG A 134 11.28 -7.15 2.57
N LEU A 135 9.96 -7.30 2.45
CA LEU A 135 9.31 -8.57 2.15
C LEU A 135 9.40 -8.84 0.64
N VAL A 136 9.86 -10.03 0.26
CA VAL A 136 10.02 -10.43 -1.14
C VAL A 136 9.41 -11.80 -1.35
N GLY A 137 8.49 -11.94 -2.32
CA GLY A 137 7.96 -13.23 -2.74
C GLY A 137 8.87 -13.89 -3.79
N ASP A 138 9.16 -15.17 -3.62
CA ASP A 138 9.92 -15.95 -4.59
C ASP A 138 9.00 -16.55 -5.66
N PHE A 139 8.58 -15.72 -6.60
CA PHE A 139 7.66 -16.11 -7.66
C PHE A 139 8.32 -16.87 -8.81
N GLY A 140 9.58 -17.29 -8.71
CA GLY A 140 10.32 -17.91 -9.83
C GLY A 140 9.60 -19.14 -10.41
N ALA A 141 9.08 -20.01 -9.53
CA ALA A 141 8.29 -21.16 -9.94
C ALA A 141 6.98 -20.76 -10.61
N LEU A 142 6.22 -19.82 -10.02
CA LEU A 142 4.94 -19.35 -10.57
C LEU A 142 5.13 -18.72 -11.95
N ASN A 143 6.11 -17.83 -12.09
CA ASN A 143 6.40 -17.10 -13.33
C ASN A 143 6.73 -18.02 -14.51
N THR A 144 7.22 -19.25 -14.25
CA THR A 144 7.50 -20.24 -15.31
C THR A 144 6.23 -20.71 -16.00
N TYR A 145 5.07 -20.59 -15.34
CA TYR A 145 3.78 -21.06 -15.82
C TYR A 145 2.79 -19.92 -16.12
N THR A 146 3.12 -18.67 -15.84
CA THR A 146 2.23 -17.52 -16.12
C THR A 146 2.36 -17.08 -17.58
N ILE A 147 1.24 -16.79 -18.25
CA ILE A 147 1.18 -16.29 -19.64
C ILE A 147 0.49 -14.94 -19.76
#